data_AF-A0A1E4IJS7-F1
#
_entry.id   AF-A0A1E4IJS7-F1
#
_cell.length_a   1.000
_cell.length_b   1.000
_cell.length_c   1.000
_cell.angle_alpha   90.00
_cell.angle_beta   90.00
_cell.angle_gamma   90.00
#
_symmetry.space_group_name_H-M   'P 1'
#
loop_
_entity.id
_entity.type
_entity.pdbx_description
1 polymer ?
#
loop_
_entity_poly.entity_id
_entity_poly.type
_entity_poly.pdbx_seq_one_letter_code
_entity_poly.pdbx_strand_id
1 'polypeptide(L)'
;MKIVPFEKTQPVKPSTPERKAAGHPQAASGNAPTAADGSAKVAISPEAAALAAGTEGVFDAAKVERVGQAIKDGSYRVDPEVIADKLIANAQELLGRGSR
;
A
#
# COMPACT_ATOMS: atom_id res chain seq x y z
N MET A 1 -54.73 16.02 29.43
CA MET A 1 -53.89 16.08 28.22
C MET A 1 -52.93 14.91 28.26
N LYS A 2 -52.99 14.02 27.26
CA LYS A 2 -52.13 12.84 27.12
C LYS A 2 -50.97 13.22 26.19
N ILE A 3 -49.74 13.21 26.69
CA ILE A 3 -48.53 13.34 25.88
C ILE A 3 -47.78 12.02 26.01
N VAL A 4 -47.56 11.39 24.86
CA VAL A 4 -46.88 10.11 24.68
C VAL A 4 -45.35 10.27 24.80
N PRO A 5 -44.61 9.19 25.12
CA PRO A 5 -43.18 9.25 25.43
C PRO A 5 -42.27 9.42 24.21
N PHE A 6 -41.14 10.09 24.45
CA PHE A 6 -40.07 10.34 23.49
C PHE A 6 -39.19 9.10 23.25
N GLU A 7 -39.01 8.82 21.96
CA GLU A 7 -37.83 8.36 21.23
C GLU A 7 -36.95 7.22 21.79
N LYS A 8 -36.92 6.17 20.95
CA LYS A 8 -36.11 4.97 21.03
C LYS A 8 -34.78 5.22 20.31
N THR A 9 -33.68 5.22 21.04
CA THR A 9 -32.32 5.14 20.49
C THR A 9 -32.14 3.82 19.72
N GLN A 10 -31.71 3.91 18.45
CA GLN A 10 -31.26 2.76 17.67
C GLN A 10 -29.95 3.06 16.92
N PRO A 11 -29.06 2.05 16.79
CA PRO A 11 -27.71 2.20 16.27
C PRO A 11 -27.67 2.34 14.73
N VAL A 12 -26.78 3.18 14.23
CA VAL A 12 -26.55 3.40 12.79
C VAL A 12 -25.69 2.27 12.20
N LYS A 13 -26.20 1.63 11.14
CA LYS A 13 -25.45 0.70 10.27
C LYS A 13 -24.92 1.48 9.05
N PRO A 14 -23.73 1.15 8.51
CA PRO A 14 -23.14 1.88 7.39
C PRO A 14 -23.91 1.62 6.09
N SER A 15 -24.15 2.70 5.35
CA SER A 15 -24.95 2.74 4.12
C SER A 15 -24.15 2.33 2.88
N THR A 16 -24.65 1.32 2.16
CA THR A 16 -24.31 1.04 0.76
C THR A 16 -25.27 1.82 -0.13
N PRO A 17 -24.83 2.61 -1.13
CA PRO A 17 -25.75 3.24 -2.07
C PRO A 17 -26.13 2.25 -3.19
N GLU A 18 -27.35 1.71 -3.12
CA GLU A 18 -28.01 1.01 -4.23
C GLU A 18 -28.49 2.02 -5.29
N ARG A 19 -28.02 1.87 -6.53
CA ARG A 19 -28.60 2.56 -7.70
C ARG A 19 -29.67 1.67 -8.33
N LYS A 20 -30.91 2.15 -8.23
CA LYS A 20 -32.18 1.67 -8.80
C LYS A 20 -32.04 0.93 -10.15
N ALA A 21 -32.53 -0.31 -10.20
CA ALA A 21 -32.73 -1.08 -11.43
C ALA A 21 -34.04 -0.68 -12.14
N ALA A 22 -33.97 -0.52 -13.46
CA ALA A 22 -35.09 -0.69 -14.38
C ALA A 22 -34.60 -1.61 -15.50
N GLY A 23 -35.33 -2.71 -15.72
CA GLY A 23 -34.81 -3.94 -16.35
C GLY A 23 -34.58 -3.92 -17.86
N HIS A 24 -33.78 -4.88 -18.31
CA HIS A 24 -33.89 -5.68 -19.54
C HIS A 24 -33.11 -7.00 -19.31
N PRO A 25 -33.58 -8.15 -19.83
CA PRO A 25 -32.99 -9.46 -19.53
C PRO A 25 -31.85 -9.84 -20.51
N GLN A 26 -30.96 -10.69 -20.01
CA GLN A 26 -30.20 -11.73 -20.72
C GLN A 26 -29.35 -11.33 -21.94
N ALA A 27 -28.02 -11.45 -21.81
CA ALA A 27 -27.21 -12.29 -22.71
C ALA A 27 -25.75 -12.36 -22.25
N ALA A 28 -25.20 -13.56 -22.36
CA ALA A 28 -23.81 -13.89 -22.09
C ALA A 28 -22.85 -13.33 -23.15
N SER A 29 -21.56 -13.47 -22.84
CA SER A 29 -20.40 -13.48 -23.73
C SER A 29 -19.62 -12.19 -23.87
N GLY A 30 -18.32 -12.27 -23.55
CA GLY A 30 -17.32 -11.29 -23.92
C GLY A 30 -16.32 -10.98 -22.80
N ASN A 31 -15.40 -11.90 -22.50
CA ASN A 31 -14.13 -11.56 -21.84
C ASN A 31 -13.30 -10.73 -22.84
N ALA A 32 -13.57 -9.42 -22.90
CA ALA A 32 -12.64 -8.46 -23.49
C ALA A 32 -11.79 -7.89 -22.34
N PRO A 33 -10.45 -7.89 -22.45
CA PRO A 33 -9.63 -7.22 -21.45
C PRO A 33 -9.93 -5.73 -21.54
N THR A 34 -10.48 -5.16 -20.47
CA THR A 34 -10.59 -3.72 -20.32
C THR A 34 -9.15 -3.20 -20.23
N ALA A 35 -8.63 -2.66 -21.32
CA ALA A 35 -7.38 -1.92 -21.30
C ALA A 35 -7.53 -0.80 -20.27
N ALA A 36 -6.88 -0.95 -19.11
CA ALA A 36 -6.76 0.11 -18.13
C ALA A 36 -5.73 1.14 -18.66
N ASP A 37 -6.11 1.88 -19.70
CA ASP A 37 -5.36 3.05 -20.16
C ASP A 37 -5.76 4.25 -19.31
N GLY A 38 -5.29 4.23 -18.06
CA GLY A 38 -5.41 5.33 -17.11
C GLY A 38 -4.11 5.56 -16.32
N SER A 39 -2.98 5.02 -16.78
CA SER A 39 -1.68 5.24 -16.16
C SER A 39 -0.82 6.13 -17.04
N ALA A 40 -0.34 7.25 -16.48
CA ALA A 40 0.71 8.05 -17.09
C ALA A 40 1.92 7.14 -17.37
N LYS A 41 2.28 7.01 -18.66
CA LYS A 41 3.47 6.25 -19.07
C LYS A 41 4.69 7.13 -18.78
N VAL A 42 5.42 6.82 -17.72
CA VAL A 42 6.69 7.49 -17.39
C VAL A 42 7.79 6.85 -18.23
N ALA A 43 8.42 7.63 -19.10
CA ALA A 43 9.61 7.18 -19.82
C ALA A 43 10.80 7.19 -18.86
N ILE A 44 11.33 6.01 -18.53
CA ILE A 44 12.59 5.87 -17.81
C ILE A 44 13.72 5.88 -18.83
N SER A 45 14.81 6.61 -18.55
CA SER A 45 15.96 6.62 -19.46
C SER A 45 16.60 5.23 -19.54
N PRO A 46 17.17 4.84 -20.70
CA PRO A 46 17.84 3.54 -20.85
C PRO A 46 18.94 3.31 -19.80
N GLU A 47 19.64 4.38 -19.40
CA GLU A 47 20.70 4.35 -18.41
C GLU A 47 20.16 4.12 -16.99
N ALA A 48 19.04 4.77 -16.65
CA ALA A 48 18.37 4.56 -15.36
C ALA A 48 17.79 3.13 -15.25
N ALA A 49 17.26 2.59 -16.35
CA ALA A 49 16.80 1.20 -16.41
C ALA A 49 17.97 0.20 -16.26
N ALA A 50 19.11 0.48 -16.92
CA ALA A 50 20.32 -0.33 -16.78
C ALA A 50 20.91 -0.29 -15.36
N LEU A 51 20.86 0.88 -14.70
CA LEU A 51 21.27 1.01 -13.30
C LEU A 51 20.32 0.25 -12.36
N ALA A 52 19.01 0.38 -12.58
CA ALA A 52 18.00 -0.31 -11.78
C ALA A 52 18.13 -1.84 -11.86
N ALA A 53 18.46 -2.38 -13.03
CA ALA A 53 18.72 -3.80 -13.24
C ALA A 53 19.92 -4.34 -12.43
N GLY A 54 20.87 -3.48 -12.04
CA GLY A 54 21.97 -3.84 -11.13
C GLY A 54 21.65 -3.69 -9.65
N THR A 55 20.49 -3.12 -9.31
CA THR A 55 20.06 -2.83 -7.92
C THR A 55 18.97 -3.76 -7.41
N GLU A 56 18.77 -4.92 -8.05
CA GLU A 56 17.86 -5.95 -7.54
C GLU A 56 18.29 -6.32 -6.12
N GLY A 57 17.59 -5.76 -5.13
CA GLY A 57 17.97 -5.87 -3.73
C GLY A 57 18.02 -7.33 -3.36
N VAL A 58 19.12 -7.76 -2.74
CA VAL A 58 19.28 -9.14 -2.25
C VAL A 58 18.19 -9.43 -1.24
N PHE A 59 17.12 -10.09 -1.70
CA PHE A 59 16.01 -10.47 -0.85
C PHE A 59 16.39 -11.74 -0.08
N ASP A 60 16.63 -11.58 1.22
CA ASP A 60 16.92 -12.69 2.12
C ASP A 60 15.65 -13.09 2.89
N ALA A 61 14.93 -14.08 2.36
CA ALA A 61 13.72 -14.62 2.97
C ALA A 61 13.97 -15.17 4.39
N ALA A 62 15.11 -15.84 4.61
CA ALA A 62 15.45 -16.43 5.90
C ALA A 62 15.71 -15.36 6.97
N LYS A 63 16.32 -14.23 6.58
CA LYS A 63 16.46 -13.06 7.46
C LYS A 63 15.11 -12.46 7.82
N VAL A 64 14.22 -12.27 6.85
CA VAL A 64 12.88 -11.71 7.09
C VAL A 64 12.10 -12.59 8.07
N GLU A 65 12.12 -13.91 7.88
CA GLU A 65 11.46 -14.85 8.79
C GLU A 65 12.01 -14.73 10.22
N ARG A 66 13.34 -14.76 10.37
CA ARG A 66 14.00 -14.67 11.69
C ARG A 66 13.66 -13.39 12.43
N VAL A 67 13.75 -12.24 11.74
CA VAL A 67 13.42 -10.94 12.34
C VAL A 67 11.94 -10.86 12.67
N GLY A 68 11.07 -11.37 11.78
CA GLY A 68 9.63 -11.44 12.02
C GLY A 68 9.26 -12.25 13.26
N GLN A 69 9.93 -13.38 13.50
CA GLN A 69 9.73 -14.16 14.72
C GLN A 69 10.21 -13.41 15.97
N ALA A 70 11.40 -12.79 15.91
CA ALA A 70 11.93 -11.99 17.02
C ALA A 70 11.01 -10.79 17.39
N ILE A 71 10.26 -10.25 16.43
CA ILE A 71 9.28 -9.20 16.70
C ILE A 71 8.03 -9.79 17.38
N LYS A 72 7.56 -10.96 16.93
CA LYS A 72 6.37 -11.62 17.48
C LYS A 72 6.57 -12.11 18.91
N ASP A 73 7.76 -12.64 19.22
CA ASP A 73 8.11 -13.14 20.54
C ASP A 73 8.55 -12.01 21.51
N GLY A 74 8.69 -10.78 21.02
CA GLY A 74 9.10 -9.62 21.81
C GLY A 74 10.59 -9.58 22.15
N SER A 75 11.41 -10.45 21.57
CA SER A 75 12.86 -10.51 21.79
C SER A 75 13.66 -9.53 20.93
N TYR A 76 13.04 -8.94 19.90
CA TYR A 76 13.68 -7.94 19.06
C TYR A 76 13.99 -6.68 19.86
N ARG A 77 15.28 -6.39 20.02
CA ARG A 77 15.78 -5.20 20.70
C ARG A 77 16.17 -4.14 19.67
N VAL A 78 15.61 -2.95 19.84
CA VAL A 78 16.00 -1.79 19.04
C VAL A 78 17.37 -1.31 19.49
N ASP A 79 18.29 -1.15 18.54
CA ASP A 79 19.60 -0.55 18.73
C ASP A 79 19.59 0.88 18.15
N PRO A 80 19.61 1.93 19.00
CA PRO A 80 19.59 3.32 18.53
C PRO A 80 20.83 3.74 17.74
N GLU A 81 22.01 3.18 18.04
CA GLU A 81 23.26 3.55 17.35
C GLU A 81 23.22 3.07 15.90
N VAL A 82 22.78 1.83 15.70
CA VAL A 82 22.60 1.25 14.35
C VAL A 82 21.58 2.04 13.53
N ILE A 83 20.52 2.57 14.16
CA ILE A 83 19.55 3.43 13.47
C ILE A 83 20.20 4.73 13.05
N ALA A 84 20.92 5.39 13.95
CA ALA A 84 21.59 6.66 13.66
C ALA A 84 22.57 6.52 12.49
N ASP A 85 23.40 5.48 12.50
CA ASP A 85 24.37 5.22 11.44
C ASP A 85 23.69 5.01 10.08
N LYS A 86 22.60 4.24 10.05
CA LYS A 86 21.83 3.99 8.82
C LYS A 86 21.16 5.25 8.29
N LEU A 87 20.65 6.12 9.18
CA LEU A 87 20.04 7.38 8.78
C LEU A 87 21.09 8.35 8.20
N ILE A 88 22.26 8.44 8.82
CA ILE A 88 23.38 9.25 8.33
C ILE A 88 23.84 8.73 6.96
N ALA A 89 24.04 7.42 6.82
CA ALA A 89 24.44 6.82 5.56
C ALA A 89 23.42 7.11 4.44
N ASN A 90 22.12 6.98 4.72
CA ASN A 90 21.07 7.31 3.77
C ASN A 90 21.07 8.80 3.38
N ALA A 91 21.25 9.70 4.36
CA ALA A 91 21.34 11.13 4.11
C ALA A 91 22.56 11.49 3.25
N GLN A 92 23.72 10.88 3.50
CA GLN A 92 24.93 11.06 2.68
C GLN A 92 24.72 10.58 1.24
N GLU A 93 24.04 9.45 1.07
CA GLU A 93 23.70 8.92 -0.26
C GLU A 93 22.77 9.89 -1.03
N LEU A 94 21.75 10.44 -0.36
CA LEU A 94 20.82 11.41 -0.96
C LEU A 94 21.52 12.74 -1.30
N LEU A 95 22.31 13.27 -0.38
CA LEU A 95 22.98 14.56 -0.55
C LEU A 95 24.15 14.47 -1.54
N GLY A 96 24.89 13.37 -1.53
CA GLY A 96 25.98 13.10 -2.48
C GLY A 96 25.52 12.90 -3.93
N ARG A 97 24.23 12.60 -4.14
CA ARG A 97 23.58 12.64 -5.46
C ARG A 97 23.20 14.05 -5.89
N GLY A 98 22.78 14.91 -4.97
CA GLY A 98 22.35 16.28 -5.27
C GLY A 98 23.48 17.30 -5.38
N SER A 99 24.68 16.97 -4.88
CA SER A 99 25.87 17.83 -4.92
C SER A 99 26.78 17.59 -6.15
N ARG A 100 26.38 16.70 -7.06
CA ARG A 100 27.01 16.51 -8.38
C ARG A 100 26.13 17.13 -9.44
#